data_AF-A0A2S9DN32-F1
#
_entry.id   AF-A0A2S9DN32-F1
#
_cell.length_a   1.000
_cell.length_b   1.000
_cell.length_c   1.000
_cell.angle_alpha   90.00
_cell.angle_beta   90.00
_cell.angle_gamma   90.00
#
_symmetry.space_group_name_H-M   'P 1'
#
loop_
_entity.id
_entity.type
_entity.pdbx_description
1 polymer ?
#
loop_
_entity_poly.entity_id
_entity_poly.type
_entity_poly.pdbx_seq_one_letter_code
_entity_poly.pdbx_strand_id
1 'polypeptide(L)'
;MLLWAKSKPVGGRAIRARSKTVLDKPSFRSLAVERRVLVSAESCGEWLVGDNEKLPTYLQPQDRGIAAFAGLYECWSDLEFPESGEKSD
;
A
#
# COMPACT_ATOMS: atom_id res chain seq x y z
N MET A 1 -7.69 -8.09 2.72
CA MET A 1 -6.91 -7.48 1.61
C MET A 1 -7.71 -6.30 1.12
N LEU A 2 -7.33 -5.07 1.46
CA LEU A 2 -8.06 -3.90 0.97
C LEU A 2 -7.32 -3.30 -0.21
N LEU A 3 -7.90 -3.49 -1.38
CA LEU A 3 -7.62 -2.76 -2.61
C LEU A 3 -8.95 -2.16 -3.04
N TRP A 4 -9.06 -0.83 -3.05
CA TRP A 4 -10.14 -0.13 -3.73
C TRP A 4 -9.55 0.76 -4.80
N ALA A 5 -10.01 0.61 -6.05
CA ALA A 5 -9.57 1.42 -7.19
C ALA A 5 -10.75 1.71 -8.13
N LYS A 6 -10.89 2.97 -8.57
CA LYS A 6 -11.95 3.41 -9.50
C LYS A 6 -11.46 3.94 -10.87
N SER A 7 -10.15 4.08 -11.12
CA SER A 7 -9.58 4.47 -12.44
C SER A 7 -8.10 4.03 -12.60
N LYS A 8 -7.54 4.19 -13.83
CA LYS A 8 -6.52 3.31 -14.46
C LYS A 8 -5.18 3.15 -13.71
N PRO A 9 -4.66 1.90 -13.54
CA PRO A 9 -3.26 1.66 -13.20
C PRO A 9 -2.39 1.57 -14.47
N VAL A 10 -1.40 2.44 -14.62
CA VAL A 10 -0.32 2.27 -15.60
C VAL A 10 1.01 2.18 -14.84
N GLY A 11 1.28 1.00 -14.28
CA GLY A 11 2.47 0.73 -13.46
C GLY A 11 2.19 -0.21 -12.28
N GLY A 12 3.16 -1.07 -11.94
CA GLY A 12 3.01 -2.13 -10.94
C GLY A 12 2.64 -1.61 -9.56
N ARG A 13 1.47 -2.02 -9.04
CA ARG A 13 1.05 -1.72 -7.66
C ARG A 13 1.88 -2.55 -6.69
N ALA A 14 2.86 -1.92 -6.05
CA ALA A 14 3.60 -2.58 -5.00
C ALA A 14 2.85 -2.49 -3.67
N ILE A 15 2.35 -3.63 -3.20
CA ILE A 15 1.67 -3.77 -1.91
C ILE A 15 2.65 -3.94 -0.73
N ARG A 16 3.93 -4.23 -1.01
CA ARG A 16 4.98 -4.44 -0.01
C ARG A 16 6.28 -3.77 -0.45
N ALA A 17 6.95 -3.13 0.49
CA ALA A 17 8.29 -2.58 0.31
C ALA A 17 9.29 -3.31 1.23
N ARG A 18 10.42 -3.74 0.67
CA ARG A 18 11.48 -4.40 1.45
C ARG A 18 12.29 -3.34 2.19
N SER A 19 12.29 -3.38 3.53
CA SER A 19 13.01 -2.43 4.38
C SER A 19 14.49 -2.27 3.99
N LYS A 20 15.17 -3.39 3.70
CA LYS A 20 16.59 -3.40 3.32
C LYS A 20 16.93 -2.58 2.06
N THR A 21 15.97 -2.42 1.14
CA THR A 21 16.20 -1.74 -0.16
C THR A 21 15.23 -0.59 -0.39
N VAL A 22 14.52 -0.14 0.66
CA VAL A 22 13.44 0.85 0.51
C VAL A 22 13.99 2.22 0.10
N LEU A 23 15.22 2.52 0.51
CA LEU A 23 15.92 3.77 0.18
C LEU A 23 16.65 3.73 -1.17
N ASP A 24 16.83 2.55 -1.76
CA ASP A 24 17.55 2.40 -3.04
C ASP A 24 16.60 2.44 -4.24
N LYS A 25 15.35 2.02 -4.03
CA LYS A 25 14.36 1.90 -5.11
C LYS A 25 13.69 3.23 -5.40
N PRO A 26 13.73 3.74 -6.65
CA PRO A 26 13.09 5.01 -7.01
C PRO A 26 11.61 5.08 -6.63
N SER A 27 10.87 3.96 -6.75
CA SER A 27 9.44 3.88 -6.40
C SER A 27 9.13 4.06 -4.91
N PHE A 28 10.14 4.01 -4.02
CA PHE A 28 9.92 4.11 -2.57
C PHE A 28 10.82 5.13 -1.87
N ARG A 29 11.94 5.53 -2.49
CA ARG A 29 12.98 6.33 -1.83
C ARG A 29 12.45 7.64 -1.25
N SER A 30 11.70 8.41 -2.04
CA SER A 30 11.08 9.67 -1.58
C SER A 30 10.02 9.41 -0.51
N LEU A 31 9.14 8.43 -0.74
CA LEU A 31 8.08 8.06 0.19
C LEU A 31 8.62 7.62 1.56
N ALA A 32 9.74 6.90 1.60
CA ALA A 32 10.39 6.46 2.84
C ALA A 32 10.86 7.64 3.72
N VAL A 33 11.22 8.77 3.10
CA VAL A 33 11.66 9.98 3.79
C VAL A 33 10.47 10.86 4.18
N GLU A 34 9.52 11.04 3.27
CA GLU A 34 8.50 12.09 3.39
C GLU A 34 7.11 11.59 3.76
N ARG A 35 6.78 10.32 3.47
CA ARG A 35 5.41 9.80 3.50
C ARG A 35 5.30 8.46 4.22
N ARG A 36 5.71 8.47 5.50
CA ARG A 36 5.58 7.33 6.41
C ARG A 36 4.21 7.32 7.08
N VAL A 37 3.66 6.14 7.29
CA VAL A 37 2.40 5.94 8.00
C VAL A 37 2.50 4.70 8.89
N LEU A 38 1.75 4.68 9.99
CA LEU A 38 1.50 3.45 10.74
C LEU A 38 0.15 2.88 10.28
N VAL A 39 0.17 1.64 9.83
CA VAL A 39 -1.04 0.89 9.48
C VAL A 39 -1.44 0.05 10.67
N SER A 40 -2.57 0.38 11.30
CA SER A 40 -3.12 -0.41 12.40
C SER A 40 -3.91 -1.62 11.89
N ALA A 41 -3.78 -2.76 12.57
CA ALA A 41 -4.63 -3.92 12.34
C ALA A 41 -4.71 -4.81 13.59
N GLU A 42 -5.85 -5.49 13.79
CA GLU A 42 -6.01 -6.50 14.83
C GLU A 42 -5.18 -7.76 14.55
N SER A 43 -4.99 -8.09 13.27
CA SER A 43 -4.16 -9.22 12.82
C SER A 43 -3.63 -9.01 11.41
N CYS A 44 -2.59 -9.77 11.04
CA CYS A 44 -2.16 -9.91 9.65
C CYS A 44 -2.25 -11.37 9.18
N GLY A 45 -2.76 -11.56 7.97
CA GLY A 45 -2.87 -12.88 7.35
C GLY A 45 -1.57 -13.25 6.64
N GLU A 46 -1.06 -14.44 6.93
CA GLU A 46 0.08 -15.05 6.26
C GLU A 46 -0.25 -16.48 5.84
N TRP A 47 0.56 -17.03 4.95
CA TRP A 47 0.42 -18.40 4.51
C TRP A 47 1.62 -19.19 4.99
N LEU A 48 1.38 -20.17 5.85
CA LEU A 48 2.41 -21.13 6.20
C LEU A 48 2.48 -22.17 5.09
N VAL A 49 3.64 -22.25 4.46
CA VAL A 49 3.92 -23.19 3.37
C VAL A 49 4.68 -24.36 3.97
N GLY A 50 4.05 -25.54 3.98
CA GLY A 50 4.66 -26.83 4.34
C GLY A 50 4.94 -27.67 3.10
N ASP A 51 5.29 -28.94 3.32
CA ASP A 51 5.80 -29.84 2.25
C ASP A 51 4.87 -30.03 1.05
N ASN A 52 3.56 -29.85 1.20
CA ASN A 52 2.60 -29.80 0.07
C ASN A 52 1.31 -29.00 0.37
N GLU A 53 1.28 -28.26 1.47
CA GLU A 53 0.06 -27.56 1.92
C GLU A 53 0.34 -26.09 2.22
N LYS A 54 -0.67 -25.26 1.94
CA LYS A 54 -0.63 -23.82 2.18
C LYS A 54 -1.74 -23.48 3.18
N LEU A 55 -1.37 -23.35 4.45
CA LEU A 55 -2.32 -23.13 5.53
C LEU A 55 -2.52 -21.62 5.76
N PRO A 56 -3.75 -21.10 5.68
CA PRO A 56 -4.04 -19.71 6.03
C PRO A 56 -3.86 -19.53 7.53
N THR A 57 -3.04 -18.56 7.93
CA THR A 57 -2.73 -18.28 9.33
C THR A 57 -2.89 -16.79 9.61
N TYR A 58 -3.30 -16.45 10.83
CA TYR A 58 -3.41 -15.07 11.29
C TYR A 58 -2.41 -14.84 12.41
N LEU A 59 -1.58 -13.80 12.26
CA LEU A 59 -0.69 -13.33 13.31
C LEU A 59 -1.37 -12.17 14.04
N GLN A 60 -1.43 -12.26 15.37
CA GLN A 60 -2.04 -11.27 16.24
C GLN A 60 -1.12 -10.96 17.43
N PRO A 61 -1.17 -9.75 18.01
CA PRO A 61 -0.48 -9.46 19.27
C PRO A 61 -0.89 -10.42 20.40
N GLN A 62 0.07 -10.81 21.25
CA GLN A 62 -0.19 -11.75 22.35
C GLN A 62 -1.16 -11.19 23.39
N ASP A 63 -1.14 -9.88 23.60
CA ASP A 63 -2.03 -9.14 24.49
C ASP A 63 -3.41 -8.85 23.87
N ARG A 64 -3.67 -9.32 22.65
CA ARG A 64 -4.86 -9.01 21.83
C ARG A 64 -5.08 -7.51 21.61
N GLY A 65 -4.01 -6.72 21.68
CA GLY A 65 -4.02 -5.31 21.28
C GLY A 65 -4.06 -5.12 19.76
N ILE A 66 -3.96 -3.86 19.33
CA ILE A 66 -3.85 -3.48 17.92
C ILE A 66 -2.37 -3.49 17.51
N ALA A 67 -2.02 -4.27 16.49
CA ALA A 67 -0.71 -4.22 15.86
C ALA A 67 -0.56 -2.94 15.01
N ALA A 68 0.64 -2.39 14.95
CA ALA A 68 1.00 -1.30 14.06
C ALA A 68 2.12 -1.71 13.11
N PHE A 69 1.89 -1.57 11.81
CA PHE A 69 2.85 -1.89 10.76
C PHE A 69 3.40 -0.61 10.12
N ALA A 70 4.71 -0.57 9.86
CA ALA A 70 5.31 0.51 9.10
C ALA A 70 4.83 0.46 7.64
N GLY A 71 4.26 1.55 7.15
CA GLY A 71 3.79 1.71 5.78
C GLY A 71 4.32 2.98 5.12
N LEU A 72 4.18 3.02 3.81
CA LEU A 72 4.40 4.20 2.97
C LEU A 72 3.09 4.54 2.26
N TYR A 73 2.82 5.82 2.01
CA TYR A 73 1.61 6.24 1.31
C TYR A 73 1.87 7.29 0.25
N GLU A 74 0.97 7.36 -0.73
CA GLU A 74 0.97 8.35 -1.78
C GLU A 74 -0.47 8.70 -2.16
N CYS A 75 -0.75 9.99 -2.33
CA CYS A 75 -2.01 10.47 -2.86
C CYS A 75 -1.85 10.69 -4.35
N TRP A 76 -2.72 10.06 -5.14
CA TRP A 76 -2.76 10.23 -6.59
C TRP A 76 -3.91 11.19 -6.91
N SER A 77 -3.61 12.24 -7.67
CA SER A 77 -4.61 13.23 -8.10
C SER A 77 -4.91 12.97 -9.58
N ASP A 78 -6.16 12.61 -9.91
CA ASP A 78 -6.66 12.64 -11.29
C ASP A 78 -6.95 14.11 -11.64
N LEU A 79 -5.92 14.89 -11.96
CA LEU A 79 -6.10 16.25 -12.50
C LEU A 79 -6.36 16.15 -14.01
N GLU A 80 -7.57 15.71 -14.38
CA GLU A 80 -8.14 16.12 -15.67
C GLU A 80 -9.05 17.33 -15.40
N PHE A 81 -8.50 18.53 -15.59
CA PHE A 81 -9.34 19.71 -15.75
C PHE A 81 -9.96 19.64 -17.15
N PRO A 82 -11.30 19.57 -17.30
CA PRO A 82 -11.89 19.82 -18.60
C PRO A 82 -11.56 21.26 -18.99
N GLU A 83 -10.94 21.46 -20.16
CA GLU A 83 -10.84 22.80 -20.75
C GLU A 83 -12.26 23.39 -20.78
N SER A 84 -12.46 24.46 -20.01
CA SER A 84 -13.68 25.25 -20.10
C SER A 84 -13.71 25.88 -21.49
N GLY A 85 -14.38 25.22 -22.42
CA GLY A 85 -14.71 25.77 -23.73
C GLY A 85 -15.70 26.92 -23.57
N GLU A 86 -15.22 28.11 -23.25
CA GLU A 86 -15.92 29.34 -23.61
C GLU A 86 -15.77 29.51 -25.14
N LYS A 87 -16.77 29.03 -25.88
CA LYS A 87 -17.11 29.68 -27.14
C LYS A 87 -18.13 30.75 -26.81
N SER A 88 -17.68 32.00 -26.80
CA SER A 88 -18.57 33.16 -26.87
C SER A 88 -19.14 33.23 -28.29
N ASP A 89 -20.46 33.08 -28.42
CA ASP A 89 -21.23 33.62 -29.53
C ASP A 89 -21.86 34.96 -29.09
#